data_AF-A0A497MVN5-F1
#
_entry.id   AF-A0A497MVN5-F1
#
_cell.length_a   1.000
_cell.length_b   1.000
_cell.length_c   1.000
_cell.angle_alpha   90.00
_cell.angle_beta   90.00
_cell.angle_gamma   90.00
#
_symmetry.space_group_name_H-M   'P 1'
#
loop_
_entity.id
_entity.type
_entity.pdbx_description
1 polymer ?
#
loop_
_entity_poly.entity_id
_entity_poly.type
_entity_poly.pdbx_seq_one_letter_code
_entity_poly.pdbx_strand_id
1 'polypeptide(L)' 'MKGERWMAVSGVEVKAGSLVRVVGKEGPILRVEPLKEEKGG' A
#
# COMPACT_ATOMS: atom_id res chain seq x y z
N MET A 1 -3.05 -10.95 15.14
CA MET A 1 -4.10 -10.42 14.24
C MET A 1 -3.45 -9.48 13.24
N LYS A 2 -3.56 -9.76 11.93
CA LYS A 2 -3.37 -8.78 10.85
C LYS A 2 -4.60 -8.93 9.96
N GLY A 3 -5.46 -7.91 9.90
CA GLY A 3 -6.70 -8.05 9.13
C GLY A 3 -7.65 -6.85 9.16
N GLU A 4 -7.15 -5.66 9.49
CA GLU A 4 -7.96 -4.44 9.37
C GLU A 4 -7.94 -3.94 7.93
N ARG A 5 -9.11 -3.59 7.40
CA ARG A 5 -9.23 -2.91 6.11
C ARG A 5 -9.12 -1.41 6.33
N TRP A 6 -8.28 -0.77 5.55
CA TRP A 6 -8.05 0.67 5.61
C TRP A 6 -8.33 1.31 4.25
N MET A 7 -8.83 2.54 4.28
CA MET A 7 -8.82 3.40 3.10
C MET A 7 -7.41 3.92 2.87
N ALA A 8 -6.93 3.90 1.63
CA ALA A 8 -5.59 4.34 1.29
C ALA A 8 -5.55 5.04 -0.07
N VAL A 9 -4.58 5.94 -0.23
CA VAL A 9 -4.26 6.64 -1.48
C VAL A 9 -2.83 6.35 -1.91
N SER A 10 -2.64 6.22 -3.23
CA SER A 10 -1.34 6.04 -3.88
C SER A 10 -1.18 7.12 -4.94
N GLY A 11 0.06 7.56 -5.16
CA GLY A 11 0.39 8.50 -6.26
C GLY A 11 0.38 7.85 -7.65
N VAL A 12 0.23 6.52 -7.72
CA VAL A 12 0.19 5.73 -8.96
C VAL A 12 -0.91 4.67 -8.88
N GLU A 13 -1.33 4.14 -10.02
CA GLU A 13 -2.25 3.00 -10.08
C GLU A 13 -1.63 1.76 -9.39
N VAL A 14 -2.41 1.10 -8.53
CA VAL A 14 -2.03 -0.13 -7.83
C VAL A 14 -3.06 -1.20 -8.15
N LYS A 15 -2.60 -2.36 -8.65
CA LYS A 15 -3.49 -3.48 -8.97
C LYS A 15 -3.91 -4.24 -7.71
N ALA A 16 -5.10 -4.82 -7.72
CA ALA A 16 -5.55 -5.69 -6.64
C ALA A 16 -4.56 -6.86 -6.45
N GLY A 17 -4.21 -7.15 -5.20
CA GLY A 17 -3.21 -8.18 -4.85
C GLY A 17 -1.76 -7.71 -4.82
N SER A 18 -1.45 -6.51 -5.33
CA SER A 18 -0.11 -5.93 -5.20
C SER A 18 0.24 -5.61 -3.75
N LEU A 19 1.50 -5.87 -3.38
CA LEU A 19 2.02 -5.48 -2.07
C LEU A 19 2.40 -4.00 -2.06
N VAL A 20 2.05 -3.33 -0.97
CA VAL A 20 2.34 -1.91 -0.77
C VAL A 20 2.96 -1.71 0.61
N ARG A 21 3.71 -0.62 0.76
CA ARG A 21 4.17 -0.13 2.06
C ARG A 21 3.40 1.13 2.45
N VAL A 22 3.09 1.26 3.74
CA VAL A 22 2.53 2.48 4.29
C VAL A 22 3.67 3.47 4.52
N VAL A 23 3.53 4.68 3.98
CA VAL A 23 4.54 5.75 4.09
C VAL A 23 4.05 6.96 4.86
N GLY A 24 2.75 7.02 5.17
CA GLY A 24 2.17 8.10 5.95
C GLY A 24 0.70 7.85 6.26
N LYS A 25 0.12 8.76 7.04
CA LYS A 25 -1.29 8.75 7.43
C LYS A 25 -1.82 10.17 7.49
N GLU A 26 -2.94 10.40 6.84
CA GLU A 26 -3.66 11.67 6.81
C GLU A 26 -5.09 11.42 7.31
N GLY A 27 -5.30 11.66 8.61
CA GLY A 27 -6.57 11.34 9.26
C GLY A 27 -6.91 9.84 9.16
N PRO A 28 -8.08 9.45 8.60
CA PRO A 28 -8.47 8.05 8.43
C PRO A 28 -7.88 7.38 7.18
N ILE A 29 -7.12 8.10 6.35
CA ILE A 29 -6.59 7.60 5.08
C ILE A 29 -5.09 7.34 5.20
N LEU A 30 -4.64 6.16 4.75
CA LEU A 30 -3.22 5.84 4.66
C LEU A 30 -2.64 6.32 3.32
N ARG A 31 -1.41 6.82 3.34
CA ARG A 31 -0.62 7.03 2.12
C ARG A 31 0.25 5.80 1.90
N VAL A 32 0.16 5.20 0.71
CA VAL A 32 0.89 3.97 0.37
C VAL A 32 1.71 4.13 -0.90
N GLU A 33 2.80 3.38 -0.98
CA GLU A 33 3.65 3.25 -2.18
C GLU A 33 3.76 1.76 -2.56
N PRO A 34 3.76 1.42 -3.86
CA PRO A 34 4.04 0.06 -4.30
C PRO A 34 5.40 -0.40 -3.77
N LEU A 35 5.45 -1.64 -3.26
CA LEU A 35 6.75 -2.29 -3.12
C LEU A 35 7.22 -2.63 -4.53
N LYS A 36 8.41 -2.15 -4.91
CA LYS A 36 9.05 -2.66 -6.12
C LYS A 36 9.18 -4.16 -5.91
N GLU A 37 8.61 -4.96 -6.82
CA GLU A 37 8.92 -6.37 -6.85
C GLU A 37 10.44 -6.49 -6.98
N GLU A 38 11.10 -6.92 -5.90
CA GLU A 38 12.39 -7.57 -6.08
C GLU A 38 12.09 -8.77 -6.99
N LYS A 39 12.52 -8.67 -8.25
CA LYS A 39 12.72 -9.85 -9.08
C LYS A 39 13.78 -10.71 -8.38
N GLY A 40 13.39 -11.50 -7.38
CA GLY A 40 14.04 -12.79 -7.12
C GLY A 40 13.62 -13.72 -8.27
N GLY A 41 14.52 -14.43 -8.94
CA GLY A 41 15.68 -15.14 -8.41
C GLY A 41 15.43 -16.61 -8.68
#